data_AF-A0A833XGU5-F1
#
_entry.id   AF-A0A833XGU5-F1
#
_cell.length_a   1.000
_cell.length_b   1.000
_cell.length_c   1.000
_cell.angle_alpha   90.00
_cell.angle_beta   90.00
_cell.angle_gamma   90.00
#
_symmetry.space_group_name_H-M   'P 1'
#
loop_
_entity.id
_entity.type
_entity.pdbx_description
1 polymer ?
#
loop_
_entity_poly.entity_id
_entity_poly.type
_entity_poly.pdbx_seq_one_letter_code
_entity_poly.pdbx_strand_id
1 'polypeptide(L)'
;MAAAHDSLPGESGALLSKPKQILVRPSMVEAGARLFVTRFLQTYVSSGCLTLLEEDGTTFTFQGERRKCSLKIVLKVHSPQFYWKVMTRADLGLADAYIDGDISFTDKNEGLLNLFMILIASRESNSSVSRSKSRRGWWTPLLFTAGITSAKYFFKHLLRQNTLTQGRRNISRHYDLSNEFFSLFLDGTMQYSSAVFKKEDEDLKVAQLRKISLLIEMARIDKKHEVLDIGCGWGGFAIEAVKQTGCKYTGITLSEAQLKYAEKKVKDAGLQDHIRLLLCDYRQLPPTYKYDRIISCEMIEHVGHEYMEDFFGCCESLLAEDGLLVLQFISIPDERYNEYRQSSDFIKEYIFPGGCLPSLSRITAAMASASRFSVELLANIGIHYYQTLRCWRKNFTENRSKIIALGFDEKFIRTWEYYFEYCAAGFKSRTLGDYQIVFTRPGNVAAFSNSYQSVPSGVDSVPDGDTEPSY
;
A
#
# COMPACT_ATOMS: atom_id res chain seq x y z
N MET A 1 28.85 -71.51 -18.31
CA MET A 1 29.86 -72.26 -17.52
C MET A 1 30.75 -71.22 -16.86
N ALA A 2 31.00 -71.12 -15.56
CA ALA A 2 30.62 -71.79 -14.32
C ALA A 2 30.89 -70.69 -13.24
N ALA A 3 29.99 -70.31 -12.35
CA ALA A 3 29.57 -71.00 -11.12
C ALA A 3 30.71 -71.33 -10.14
N ALA A 4 30.78 -70.58 -9.04
CA ALA A 4 31.03 -70.98 -7.63
C ALA A 4 31.50 -69.74 -6.84
N HIS A 5 30.63 -69.12 -6.04
CA HIS A 5 30.40 -69.39 -4.61
C HIS A 5 31.54 -68.89 -3.71
N ASP A 6 31.29 -67.78 -2.98
CA ASP A 6 31.37 -67.87 -1.52
C ASP A 6 30.48 -66.82 -0.84
N SER A 7 29.89 -67.29 0.26
CA SER A 7 28.79 -66.75 1.03
C SER A 7 29.25 -65.71 2.07
N LEU A 8 28.47 -64.65 2.27
CA LEU A 8 28.58 -63.75 3.43
C LEU A 8 27.22 -63.61 4.13
N PRO A 9 27.19 -63.53 5.47
CA PRO A 9 25.98 -63.63 6.26
C PRO A 9 25.20 -62.31 6.28
N GLY A 10 23.88 -62.42 6.36
CA GLY A 10 22.99 -61.27 6.53
C GLY A 10 23.09 -60.69 7.94
N GLU A 11 23.00 -59.36 8.04
CA GLU A 11 22.51 -58.69 9.24
C GLU A 11 21.86 -57.34 8.88
N SER A 12 20.58 -57.25 9.24
CA SER A 12 19.79 -56.10 9.69
C SER A 12 19.99 -54.72 9.07
N GLY A 13 18.87 -54.22 8.52
CA GLY A 13 18.68 -52.85 8.08
C GLY A 13 19.02 -51.81 9.15
N ALA A 14 19.98 -50.95 8.81
CA ALA A 14 20.21 -49.72 9.53
C ALA A 14 19.06 -48.74 9.20
N LEU A 15 18.11 -48.63 10.13
CA LEU A 15 17.25 -47.46 10.28
C LEU A 15 18.16 -46.23 10.36
N LEU A 16 18.21 -45.45 9.27
CA LEU A 16 18.74 -44.09 9.26
C LEU A 16 17.94 -43.27 10.28
N SER A 17 18.47 -43.19 11.49
CA SER A 17 17.95 -42.34 12.55
C SER A 17 18.09 -40.89 12.09
N LYS A 18 16.95 -40.21 11.91
CA LYS A 18 16.93 -38.75 11.77
C LYS A 18 17.69 -38.15 12.96
N PRO A 19 18.61 -37.20 12.75
CA PRO A 19 19.29 -36.56 13.86
C PRO A 19 18.22 -35.92 14.75
N LYS A 20 18.22 -36.28 16.04
CA LYS A 20 17.42 -35.61 17.06
C LYS A 20 17.79 -34.13 17.02
N GLN A 21 16.87 -33.27 16.58
CA GLN A 21 16.98 -31.83 16.82
C GLN A 21 17.18 -31.64 18.32
N ILE A 22 18.33 -31.07 18.70
CA ILE A 22 18.61 -30.68 20.07
C ILE A 22 17.64 -29.54 20.38
N LEU A 23 16.55 -29.87 21.08
CA LEU A 23 15.58 -28.88 21.53
C LEU A 23 16.23 -28.07 22.66
N VAL A 24 16.83 -26.93 22.31
CA VAL A 24 17.39 -25.99 23.29
C VAL A 24 16.22 -25.48 24.13
N ARG A 25 16.27 -25.70 25.45
CA ARG A 25 15.24 -25.18 26.36
C ARG A 25 15.22 -23.65 26.28
N PRO A 26 14.05 -23.01 26.13
CA PRO A 26 13.96 -21.56 26.07
C PRO A 26 14.50 -20.93 27.35
N SER A 27 15.22 -19.82 27.22
CA SER A 27 15.68 -19.01 28.34
C SER A 27 14.50 -18.52 29.19
N MET A 28 14.73 -18.16 30.45
CA MET A 28 13.65 -17.61 31.31
C MET A 28 12.99 -16.37 30.70
N VAL A 29 13.76 -15.57 29.94
CA VAL A 29 13.29 -14.39 29.23
C VAL A 29 12.35 -14.79 28.09
N GLU A 30 12.72 -15.79 27.29
CA GLU A 30 11.89 -16.31 26.19
C GLU A 30 10.61 -16.97 26.73
N ALA A 31 10.69 -17.70 27.83
CA ALA A 31 9.52 -18.29 28.48
C ALA A 31 8.55 -17.22 28.98
N GLY A 32 9.07 -16.13 29.57
CA GLY A 32 8.27 -14.97 29.99
C GLY A 32 7.62 -14.24 28.81
N ALA A 33 8.38 -14.01 27.73
CA ALA A 33 7.88 -13.38 26.52
C ALA A 33 6.78 -14.21 25.85
N ARG A 34 6.98 -15.54 25.76
CA ARG A 34 5.98 -16.47 25.24
C ARG A 34 4.69 -16.37 26.04
N LEU A 35 4.76 -16.49 27.37
CA LEU A 35 3.60 -16.40 28.25
C LEU A 35 2.84 -15.08 28.08
N PHE A 36 3.57 -13.96 27.98
CA PHE A 36 2.98 -12.64 27.75
C PHE A 36 2.22 -12.58 26.42
N VAL A 37 2.87 -12.96 25.32
CA VAL A 37 2.28 -12.91 23.98
C VAL A 37 1.10 -13.86 23.85
N THR A 38 1.18 -15.08 24.38
CA THR A 38 0.06 -16.03 24.32
C THR A 38 -1.14 -15.54 25.14
N ARG A 39 -0.92 -14.93 26.32
CA ARG A 39 -2.01 -14.33 27.11
C ARG A 39 -2.63 -13.13 26.40
N PHE A 40 -1.80 -12.29 25.78
CA PHE A 40 -2.28 -11.18 24.99
C PHE A 40 -3.18 -11.68 23.84
N LEU A 41 -2.71 -12.64 23.04
CA LEU A 41 -3.47 -13.18 21.90
C LEU A 41 -4.77 -13.85 22.35
N GLN A 42 -4.77 -14.52 23.51
CA GLN A 42 -5.97 -15.11 24.09
C GLN A 42 -7.07 -14.09 24.38
N THR A 43 -6.71 -12.87 24.79
CA THR A 43 -7.67 -11.78 25.02
C THR A 43 -7.97 -11.01 23.75
N TYR A 44 -6.99 -10.81 22.89
CA TYR A 44 -7.12 -9.96 21.72
C TYR A 44 -7.89 -10.60 20.58
N VAL A 45 -7.62 -11.87 20.26
CA VAL A 45 -8.23 -12.59 19.12
C VAL A 45 -9.69 -12.91 19.45
N SER A 46 -10.56 -11.93 19.22
CA SER A 46 -12.00 -11.98 19.46
C SER A 46 -12.82 -12.31 18.21
N SER A 47 -12.18 -12.42 17.03
CA SER A 47 -12.80 -12.87 15.78
C SER A 47 -11.86 -13.77 14.98
N GLY A 48 -12.37 -14.87 14.41
CA GLY A 48 -11.56 -15.84 13.67
C GLY A 48 -10.81 -16.84 14.56
N CYS A 49 -9.80 -17.52 14.00
CA CYS A 49 -9.00 -18.52 14.70
C CYS A 49 -7.52 -18.44 14.32
N LEU A 50 -6.66 -18.22 15.31
CA LEU A 50 -5.21 -18.20 15.18
C LEU A 50 -4.61 -19.39 15.94
N THR A 51 -3.89 -20.25 15.26
CA THR A 51 -3.08 -21.30 15.90
C THR A 51 -1.60 -21.00 15.72
N LEU A 52 -0.84 -20.99 16.81
CA LEU A 52 0.63 -21.02 16.80
C LEU A 52 1.09 -22.46 16.91
N LEU A 53 1.98 -22.90 16.02
CA LEU A 53 2.63 -24.22 16.03
C LEU A 53 4.14 -24.04 16.19
N GLU A 54 4.68 -24.44 17.33
CA GLU A 54 6.13 -24.43 17.60
C GLU A 54 6.82 -25.68 17.01
N GLU A 55 8.14 -25.61 16.80
CA GLU A 55 8.95 -26.73 16.26
C GLU A 55 8.91 -27.99 17.13
N ASP A 56 8.69 -27.85 18.45
CA ASP A 56 8.56 -28.98 19.38
C ASP A 56 7.18 -29.65 19.35
N GLY A 57 6.28 -29.17 18.48
CA GLY A 57 4.91 -29.63 18.36
C GLY A 57 3.93 -28.96 19.32
N THR A 58 4.38 -28.05 20.19
CA THR A 58 3.50 -27.28 21.07
C THR A 58 2.56 -26.41 20.24
N THR A 59 1.27 -26.46 20.57
CA THR A 59 0.25 -25.66 19.89
C THR A 59 -0.50 -24.74 20.84
N PHE A 60 -0.66 -23.48 20.45
CA PHE A 60 -1.54 -22.52 21.12
C PHE A 60 -2.65 -22.09 20.17
N THR A 61 -3.91 -22.28 20.57
CA THR A 61 -5.07 -21.92 19.73
C THR A 61 -5.85 -20.81 20.39
N PHE A 62 -5.99 -19.69 19.68
CA PHE A 62 -6.79 -18.53 20.06
C PHE A 62 -8.00 -18.45 19.15
N GLN A 63 -9.20 -18.46 19.73
CA GLN A 63 -10.44 -18.50 18.96
C GLN A 63 -11.45 -17.49 19.49
N GLY A 64 -11.94 -16.66 18.57
CA GLY A 64 -13.00 -15.70 18.82
C GLY A 64 -14.32 -16.05 18.14
N GLU A 65 -15.22 -15.08 18.06
CA GLU A 65 -16.52 -15.21 17.40
C GLU A 65 -16.34 -15.43 15.89
N ARG A 66 -16.86 -16.55 15.39
CA ARG A 66 -16.73 -16.91 13.96
C ARG A 66 -17.77 -16.25 13.05
N ARG A 67 -18.82 -15.63 13.61
CA ARG A 67 -19.86 -14.95 12.82
C ARG A 67 -19.31 -13.70 12.12
N LYS A 68 -18.36 -12.99 12.76
CA LYS A 68 -17.74 -11.78 12.20
C LYS A 68 -16.54 -12.08 11.29
N CYS A 69 -15.78 -13.13 11.60
CA CYS A 69 -14.66 -13.58 10.79
C CYS A 69 -14.55 -15.11 10.86
N SER A 70 -14.70 -15.79 9.73
CA SER A 70 -14.64 -17.27 9.64
C SER A 70 -13.22 -17.80 9.38
N LEU A 71 -12.25 -16.90 9.18
CA LEU A 71 -10.87 -17.24 8.82
C LEU A 71 -10.19 -18.05 9.93
N LYS A 72 -9.35 -18.99 9.50
CA LYS A 72 -8.49 -19.79 10.37
C LYS A 72 -7.10 -19.83 9.77
N ILE A 73 -6.08 -19.63 10.61
CA ILE A 73 -4.69 -19.72 10.18
C ILE A 73 -3.85 -20.51 11.17
N VAL A 74 -2.80 -21.14 10.63
CA VAL A 74 -1.74 -21.77 11.41
C VAL A 74 -0.43 -21.05 11.09
N LEU A 75 0.06 -20.31 12.07
CA LEU A 75 1.36 -19.67 12.07
C LEU A 75 2.36 -20.65 12.69
N LYS A 76 3.44 -20.95 11.97
CA LYS A 76 4.55 -21.77 12.44
C LYS A 76 5.60 -20.87 13.07
N VAL A 77 6.00 -21.17 14.30
CA VAL A 77 7.05 -20.46 15.03
C VAL A 77 8.33 -21.29 14.94
N HIS A 78 9.29 -20.81 14.15
CA HIS A 78 10.60 -21.44 13.96
C HIS A 78 11.61 -21.01 15.02
N SER A 79 11.40 -19.84 15.63
CA SER A 79 12.34 -19.22 16.56
C SER A 79 11.61 -18.54 17.72
N PRO A 80 12.01 -18.77 18.98
CA PRO A 80 11.39 -18.13 20.15
C PRO A 80 11.61 -16.60 20.18
N GLN A 81 12.52 -16.08 19.35
CA GLN A 81 12.72 -14.63 19.17
C GLN A 81 11.45 -13.92 18.69
N PHE A 82 10.54 -14.63 18.01
CA PHE A 82 9.20 -14.14 17.67
C PHE A 82 8.50 -13.52 18.88
N TYR A 83 8.45 -14.23 20.00
CA TYR A 83 7.75 -13.78 21.19
C TYR A 83 8.41 -12.54 21.80
N TRP A 84 9.74 -12.52 21.83
CA TRP A 84 10.49 -11.36 22.33
C TRP A 84 10.28 -10.12 21.47
N LYS A 85 10.35 -10.26 20.14
CA LYS A 85 10.11 -9.18 19.19
C LYS A 85 8.70 -8.62 19.32
N VAL A 86 7.67 -9.48 19.31
CA VAL A 86 6.28 -9.05 19.46
C VAL A 86 6.04 -8.38 20.81
N MET A 87 6.57 -8.93 21.91
CA MET A 87 6.42 -8.32 23.24
C MET A 87 7.05 -6.93 23.33
N THR A 88 8.22 -6.72 22.72
CA THR A 88 9.00 -5.49 22.89
C THR A 88 8.76 -4.43 21.81
N ARG A 89 8.25 -4.83 20.64
CA ARG A 89 8.07 -3.97 19.46
C ARG A 89 6.70 -4.09 18.80
N ALA A 90 5.76 -4.84 19.40
CA ALA A 90 4.38 -4.99 18.93
C ALA A 90 4.28 -5.37 17.44
N ASP A 91 3.62 -4.55 16.62
CA ASP A 91 3.39 -4.74 15.19
C ASP A 91 4.70 -4.72 14.38
N LEU A 92 5.64 -3.82 14.71
CA LEU A 92 6.99 -3.84 14.15
C LEU A 92 7.73 -5.12 14.54
N GLY A 93 7.49 -5.64 15.75
CA GLY A 93 8.03 -6.92 16.19
C GLY A 93 7.51 -8.12 15.39
N LEU A 94 6.22 -8.08 15.02
CA LEU A 94 5.62 -9.08 14.14
C LEU A 94 6.24 -9.02 12.73
N ALA A 95 6.44 -7.80 12.20
CA ALA A 95 7.12 -7.60 10.92
C ALA A 95 8.57 -8.12 10.95
N ASP A 96 9.34 -7.74 11.98
CA ASP A 96 10.72 -8.19 12.18
C ASP A 96 10.82 -9.72 12.27
N ALA A 97 9.85 -10.37 12.94
CA ALA A 97 9.81 -11.82 13.05
C ALA A 97 9.55 -12.49 11.69
N TYR A 98 8.64 -11.94 10.88
CA TYR A 98 8.40 -12.45 9.53
C TYR A 98 9.61 -12.22 8.62
N ILE A 99 10.17 -11.01 8.62
CA ILE A 99 11.32 -10.62 7.78
C ILE A 99 12.57 -11.43 8.12
N ASP A 100 12.81 -11.73 9.40
CA ASP A 100 13.96 -12.57 9.79
C ASP A 100 13.71 -14.07 9.62
N GLY A 101 12.48 -14.49 9.27
CA GLY A 101 12.13 -15.90 9.08
C GLY A 101 11.87 -16.65 10.40
N ASP A 102 11.64 -15.95 11.51
CA ASP A 102 11.27 -16.55 12.79
C ASP A 102 9.88 -17.21 12.75
N ILE A 103 9.05 -16.78 11.80
CA ILE A 103 7.70 -17.32 11.59
C ILE A 103 7.42 -17.61 10.12
N SER A 104 6.55 -18.58 9.87
CA SER A 104 5.94 -18.82 8.56
C SER A 104 4.48 -19.24 8.70
N PHE A 105 3.83 -19.58 7.60
CA PHE A 105 2.43 -20.01 7.59
C PHE A 105 2.30 -21.35 6.89
N THR A 106 1.38 -22.19 7.35
CA THR A 106 1.02 -23.44 6.66
C THR A 106 0.46 -23.13 5.27
N ASP A 107 -0.41 -22.14 5.17
CA ASP A 107 -0.85 -21.57 3.90
C ASP A 107 0.11 -20.45 3.49
N LYS A 108 0.94 -20.71 2.48
CA LYS A 108 1.93 -19.76 1.96
C LYS A 108 1.32 -18.63 1.12
N ASN A 109 0.09 -18.82 0.63
CA ASN A 109 -0.54 -17.88 -0.30
C ASN A 109 -1.41 -16.87 0.42
N GLU A 110 -2.16 -17.31 1.44
CA GLU A 110 -3.16 -16.49 2.13
C GLU A 110 -2.88 -16.36 3.64
N GLY A 111 -1.93 -17.12 4.20
CA GLY A 111 -1.71 -17.19 5.64
C GLY A 111 -1.41 -15.84 6.29
N LEU A 112 -0.54 -15.04 5.67
CA LEU A 112 -0.19 -13.70 6.16
C LEU A 112 -1.34 -12.70 6.01
N LEU A 113 -2.03 -12.71 4.86
CA LEU A 113 -3.23 -11.90 4.64
C LEU A 113 -4.27 -12.18 5.71
N ASN A 114 -4.59 -13.45 5.92
CA ASN A 114 -5.60 -13.91 6.83
C ASN A 114 -5.23 -13.61 8.29
N LEU A 115 -3.94 -13.63 8.65
CA LEU A 115 -3.50 -13.14 9.95
C LEU A 115 -3.90 -11.67 10.15
N PHE A 116 -3.56 -10.78 9.21
CA PHE A 116 -3.94 -9.37 9.34
C PHE A 116 -5.46 -9.17 9.35
N MET A 117 -6.20 -9.90 8.51
CA MET A 117 -7.67 -9.85 8.52
C MET A 117 -8.25 -10.27 9.88
N ILE A 118 -7.69 -11.29 10.53
CA ILE A 118 -8.08 -11.70 11.90
C ILE A 118 -7.76 -10.61 12.92
N LEU A 119 -6.56 -10.02 12.86
CA LEU A 119 -6.14 -8.96 13.79
C LEU A 119 -7.02 -7.72 13.64
N ILE A 120 -7.31 -7.30 12.41
CA ILE A 120 -8.20 -6.18 12.11
C ILE A 120 -9.62 -6.44 12.62
N ALA A 121 -10.21 -7.59 12.28
CA ALA A 121 -11.57 -7.94 12.71
C ALA A 121 -11.70 -8.01 14.24
N SER A 122 -10.66 -8.49 14.92
CA SER A 122 -10.59 -8.54 16.38
C SER A 122 -10.53 -7.14 17.00
N ARG A 123 -9.74 -6.22 16.40
CA ARG A 123 -9.70 -4.81 16.82
C ARG A 123 -11.08 -4.16 16.74
N GLU A 124 -11.76 -4.28 15.60
CA GLU A 124 -13.07 -3.66 15.39
C GLU A 124 -14.15 -4.24 16.31
N SER A 125 -14.03 -5.52 16.67
CA SER A 125 -14.91 -6.12 17.67
C SER A 125 -14.64 -5.56 19.07
N ASN A 126 -13.38 -5.38 19.44
CA ASN A 126 -13.00 -4.87 20.77
C ASN A 126 -13.31 -3.38 20.96
N SER A 127 -13.19 -2.56 19.91
CA SER A 127 -13.55 -1.12 19.94
C SER A 127 -15.06 -0.92 20.17
N SER A 128 -15.91 -1.76 19.56
CA SER A 128 -17.36 -1.69 19.73
C SER A 128 -17.84 -1.96 21.16
N VAL A 129 -17.08 -2.74 21.94
CA VAL A 129 -17.36 -3.09 23.34
C VAL A 129 -16.83 -2.03 24.31
N SER A 130 -15.75 -1.32 23.96
CA SER A 130 -15.12 -0.30 24.79
C SER A 130 -15.45 1.12 24.31
N ARG A 131 -16.68 1.60 24.59
CA ARG A 131 -17.03 3.05 24.46
C ARG A 131 -16.45 3.92 25.58
N SER A 132 -15.50 3.42 26.35
CA SER A 132 -14.84 4.21 27.40
C SER A 132 -13.77 5.09 26.79
N LYS A 133 -13.84 6.41 27.07
CA LYS A 133 -13.00 7.52 26.58
C LYS A 133 -11.52 7.40 26.97
N SER A 134 -10.86 6.32 26.59
CA SER A 134 -9.41 6.18 26.70
C SER A 134 -8.77 6.98 25.57
N ARG A 135 -8.28 8.20 25.86
CA ARG A 135 -7.37 9.00 25.02
C ARG A 135 -5.98 8.36 24.84
N ARG A 136 -5.85 7.04 25.01
CA ARG A 136 -4.58 6.30 24.89
C ARG A 136 -4.69 5.37 23.69
N GLY A 137 -3.72 5.51 22.78
CA GLY A 137 -3.60 4.65 21.62
C GLY A 137 -3.55 3.17 21.99
N TRP A 138 -3.99 2.33 21.06
CA TRP A 138 -4.23 0.89 21.15
C TRP A 138 -3.08 0.01 21.70
N TRP A 139 -1.89 0.55 21.95
CA TRP A 139 -0.74 -0.17 22.50
C TRP A 139 0.19 0.76 23.29
N THR A 140 -0.06 0.93 24.59
CA THR A 140 1.02 1.34 25.51
C THR A 140 1.37 0.13 26.37
N PRO A 141 2.45 -0.61 26.08
CA PRO A 141 2.91 -1.66 26.97
C PRO A 141 3.17 -1.08 28.35
N LEU A 142 2.69 -1.76 29.40
CA LEU A 142 2.87 -1.41 30.82
C LEU A 142 4.34 -1.53 31.29
N LEU A 143 5.29 -1.73 30.38
CA LEU A 143 6.70 -1.96 30.68
C LEU A 143 7.55 -0.79 30.18
N PHE A 144 8.38 -0.29 31.09
CA PHE A 144 9.33 0.84 30.98
C PHE A 144 10.27 0.81 29.75
N THR A 145 10.33 -0.28 28.98
CA THR A 145 11.15 -0.41 27.78
C THR A 145 10.56 0.25 26.53
N ALA A 146 9.24 0.51 26.52
CA ALA A 146 8.56 1.17 25.38
C ALA A 146 8.90 2.68 25.28
N GLY A 147 9.36 3.33 26.35
CA GLY A 147 9.70 4.76 26.34
C GLY A 147 10.88 5.09 25.43
N ILE A 148 11.92 4.24 25.41
CA ILE A 148 13.13 4.47 24.60
C ILE A 148 12.89 4.12 23.12
N THR A 149 12.17 3.03 22.83
CA THR A 149 11.80 2.64 21.46
C THR A 149 10.78 3.61 20.85
N SER A 150 9.75 4.01 21.60
CA SER A 150 8.78 5.01 21.16
C SER A 150 9.44 6.39 20.94
N ALA A 151 10.36 6.81 21.81
CA ALA A 151 11.15 8.02 21.60
C ALA A 151 12.03 7.91 20.34
N LYS A 152 12.71 6.78 20.11
CA LYS A 152 13.52 6.55 18.90
C LYS A 152 12.69 6.71 17.62
N TYR A 153 11.51 6.10 17.57
CA TYR A 153 10.62 6.21 16.40
C TYR A 153 10.03 7.61 16.26
N PHE A 154 9.69 8.26 17.37
CA PHE A 154 9.22 9.64 17.39
C PHE A 154 10.29 10.63 16.87
N PHE A 155 11.54 10.54 17.34
CA PHE A 155 12.65 11.35 16.83
C PHE A 155 12.96 11.05 15.35
N LYS A 156 12.90 9.78 14.94
CA LYS A 156 13.07 9.38 13.53
C LYS A 156 11.94 9.95 12.66
N HIS A 157 10.72 10.02 13.16
CA HIS A 157 9.58 10.63 12.47
C HIS A 157 9.77 12.15 12.31
N LEU A 158 10.25 12.86 13.34
CA LEU A 158 10.55 14.29 13.24
C LEU A 158 11.66 14.58 12.20
N LEU A 159 12.69 13.74 12.14
CA LEU A 159 13.77 13.85 11.14
C LEU A 159 13.33 13.50 9.70
N ARG A 160 12.12 12.97 9.53
CA ARG A 160 11.55 12.58 8.23
C ARG A 160 10.46 13.53 7.73
N GLN A 161 10.26 14.69 8.35
CA GLN A 161 9.31 15.71 7.89
C GLN A 161 9.56 16.12 6.43
N ASN A 162 8.49 16.31 5.64
CA ASN A 162 8.56 16.56 4.19
C ASN A 162 8.80 18.04 3.82
N THR A 163 9.81 18.65 4.45
CA THR A 163 10.41 19.90 3.95
C THR A 163 10.94 19.69 2.51
N LEU A 164 11.17 20.77 1.75
CA LEU A 164 11.64 20.69 0.35
C LEU A 164 12.82 19.70 0.16
N THR A 165 13.88 19.88 0.95
CA THR A 165 15.09 19.04 0.84
C THR A 165 14.84 17.60 1.32
N GLN A 166 14.06 17.43 2.38
CA GLN A 166 13.85 16.11 3.00
C GLN A 166 12.81 15.27 2.24
N GLY A 167 11.78 15.89 1.66
CA GLY A 167 10.81 15.23 0.79
C GLY A 167 11.49 14.54 -0.39
N ARG A 168 12.39 15.24 -1.09
CA ARG A 168 13.21 14.63 -2.16
C ARG A 168 14.01 13.42 -1.69
N ARG A 169 14.62 13.47 -0.50
CA ARG A 169 15.36 12.34 0.08
C ARG A 169 14.45 11.17 0.45
N ASN A 170 13.26 11.44 0.97
CA ASN A 170 12.28 10.40 1.32
C ASN A 170 11.78 9.67 0.06
N ILE A 171 11.44 10.41 -1.00
CA ILE A 171 11.03 9.86 -2.30
C ILE A 171 12.17 9.06 -2.95
N SER A 172 13.37 9.65 -3.07
CA SER A 172 14.53 8.98 -3.70
C SER A 172 14.83 7.60 -3.08
N ARG A 173 14.75 7.47 -1.75
CA ARG A 173 15.02 6.18 -1.07
C ARG A 173 14.12 5.02 -1.51
N HIS A 174 12.87 5.28 -1.86
CA HIS A 174 11.94 4.24 -2.30
C HIS A 174 11.94 4.09 -3.82
N TYR A 175 11.85 5.20 -4.55
CA TYR A 175 11.63 5.19 -5.99
C TYR A 175 12.93 5.03 -6.80
N ASP A 176 14.10 5.29 -6.22
CA ASP A 176 15.39 5.07 -6.88
C ASP A 176 15.99 3.68 -6.57
N LEU A 177 15.20 2.75 -6.00
CA LEU A 177 15.65 1.38 -5.74
C LEU A 177 16.15 0.69 -7.01
N SER A 178 15.29 0.56 -8.03
CA SER A 178 15.64 0.11 -9.38
C SER A 178 14.40 0.09 -10.27
N ASN A 179 14.46 0.72 -11.44
CA ASN A 179 13.39 0.63 -12.44
C ASN A 179 13.17 -0.80 -12.93
N GLU A 180 14.24 -1.60 -13.04
CA GLU A 180 14.15 -3.01 -13.42
C GLU A 180 13.38 -3.80 -12.36
N PHE A 181 13.65 -3.54 -11.08
CA PHE A 181 12.93 -4.16 -9.97
C PHE A 181 11.42 -3.87 -10.02
N PHE A 182 11.02 -2.60 -10.15
CA PHE A 182 9.61 -2.23 -10.27
C PHE A 182 8.93 -2.89 -11.48
N SER A 183 9.63 -2.98 -12.62
CA SER A 183 9.09 -3.61 -13.83
C SER A 183 8.80 -5.11 -13.71
N LEU A 184 9.34 -5.79 -12.68
CA LEU A 184 9.10 -7.21 -12.45
C LEU A 184 7.73 -7.51 -11.83
N PHE A 185 7.06 -6.51 -11.24
CA PHE A 185 5.74 -6.70 -10.65
C PHE A 185 4.66 -5.72 -11.12
N LEU A 186 5.05 -4.54 -11.61
CA LEU A 186 4.13 -3.61 -12.26
C LEU A 186 3.76 -4.10 -13.68
N ASP A 187 2.71 -3.53 -14.24
CA ASP A 187 2.37 -3.74 -15.64
C ASP A 187 3.24 -2.88 -16.57
N GLY A 188 3.06 -3.04 -17.89
CA GLY A 188 3.86 -2.33 -18.90
C GLY A 188 3.73 -0.80 -18.88
N THR A 189 2.70 -0.24 -18.24
CA THR A 189 2.52 1.21 -18.04
C THR A 189 3.29 1.76 -16.84
N MET A 190 3.92 0.90 -16.03
CA MET A 190 4.66 1.26 -14.81
C MET A 190 3.84 2.12 -13.84
N GLN A 191 2.56 1.81 -13.69
CA GLN A 191 1.68 2.49 -12.72
C GLN A 191 1.83 1.84 -11.35
N TYR A 192 2.50 2.54 -10.43
CA TYR A 192 2.58 2.15 -9.02
C TYR A 192 1.53 2.89 -8.19
N SER A 193 0.29 2.70 -8.61
CA SER A 193 -0.93 3.22 -7.98
C SER A 193 -2.08 2.26 -8.22
N SER A 194 -3.20 2.45 -7.52
CA SER A 194 -4.41 1.64 -7.65
C SER A 194 -4.90 1.57 -9.10
N ALA A 195 -5.21 0.37 -9.58
CA ALA A 195 -5.93 0.16 -10.82
C ALA A 195 -7.46 0.21 -10.59
N VAL A 196 -8.27 0.20 -11.66
CA VAL A 196 -9.74 0.08 -11.56
C VAL A 196 -10.20 -1.12 -12.36
N PHE A 197 -10.68 -2.15 -11.65
CA PHE A 197 -11.07 -3.45 -12.20
C PHE A 197 -12.57 -3.50 -12.50
N LYS A 198 -12.96 -4.13 -13.62
CA LYS A 198 -14.37 -4.49 -13.87
C LYS A 198 -14.75 -5.85 -13.29
N LYS A 199 -13.76 -6.74 -13.13
CA LYS A 199 -13.90 -8.10 -12.59
C LYS A 199 -12.59 -8.52 -11.91
N GLU A 200 -12.67 -9.49 -11.00
CA GLU A 200 -11.55 -9.89 -10.16
C GLU A 200 -10.37 -10.47 -10.97
N ASP A 201 -10.63 -11.24 -12.02
CA ASP A 201 -9.63 -11.93 -12.84
C ASP A 201 -9.08 -11.09 -14.01
N GLU A 202 -9.38 -9.80 -14.05
CA GLU A 202 -8.97 -8.93 -15.15
C GLU A 202 -7.45 -8.67 -15.15
N ASP A 203 -6.88 -8.56 -16.34
CA ASP A 203 -5.48 -8.23 -16.53
C ASP A 203 -5.14 -6.85 -15.93
N LEU A 204 -4.02 -6.79 -15.19
CA LEU A 204 -3.61 -5.58 -14.46
C LEU A 204 -3.40 -4.39 -15.40
N LYS A 205 -2.83 -4.61 -16.61
CA LYS A 205 -2.62 -3.53 -17.58
C LYS A 205 -3.95 -2.96 -18.06
N VAL A 206 -4.93 -3.82 -18.33
CA VAL A 206 -6.29 -3.38 -18.71
C VAL A 206 -6.93 -2.54 -17.60
N ALA A 207 -6.83 -2.98 -16.35
CA ALA A 207 -7.35 -2.25 -15.21
C ALA A 207 -6.62 -0.91 -14.96
N GLN A 208 -5.31 -0.85 -15.21
CA GLN A 208 -4.53 0.38 -15.11
C GLN A 208 -4.88 1.38 -16.21
N LEU A 209 -4.97 0.92 -17.46
CA LEU A 209 -5.40 1.77 -18.58
C LEU A 209 -6.81 2.33 -18.34
N ARG A 210 -7.71 1.53 -17.77
CA ARG A 210 -9.03 2.02 -17.37
C ARG A 210 -8.96 3.12 -16.33
N LYS A 211 -8.18 2.93 -15.27
CA LYS A 211 -7.98 3.97 -14.25
C LYS A 211 -7.43 5.25 -14.88
N ILE A 212 -6.48 5.15 -15.81
CA ILE A 212 -5.93 6.29 -16.54
C ILE A 212 -7.03 7.00 -17.35
N SER A 213 -7.83 6.27 -18.14
CA SER A 213 -8.94 6.85 -18.89
C SER A 213 -9.98 7.50 -17.98
N LEU A 214 -10.32 6.89 -16.85
CA LEU A 214 -11.23 7.48 -15.86
C LEU A 214 -10.69 8.82 -15.32
N LEU A 215 -9.41 8.90 -14.99
CA LEU A 215 -8.79 10.16 -14.53
C LEU A 215 -8.79 11.24 -15.64
N ILE A 216 -8.55 10.86 -16.89
CA ILE A 216 -8.61 11.75 -18.07
C ILE A 216 -10.03 12.29 -18.25
N GLU A 217 -11.04 11.43 -18.15
CA GLU A 217 -12.46 11.76 -18.26
C GLU A 217 -12.93 12.62 -17.08
N MET A 218 -12.54 12.26 -15.85
CA MET A 218 -12.82 13.04 -14.63
C MET A 218 -12.28 14.46 -14.74
N ALA A 219 -11.08 14.59 -15.29
CA ALA A 219 -10.46 15.87 -15.57
C ALA A 219 -10.98 16.53 -16.85
N ARG A 220 -11.84 15.90 -17.66
CA ARG A 220 -12.32 16.46 -18.95
C ARG A 220 -11.16 17.02 -19.79
N ILE A 221 -10.07 16.24 -19.91
CA ILE A 221 -8.90 16.64 -20.69
C ILE A 221 -9.26 16.61 -22.17
N ASP A 222 -8.79 17.61 -22.91
CA ASP A 222 -8.98 17.70 -24.36
C ASP A 222 -7.73 18.32 -25.01
N LYS A 223 -7.67 18.32 -26.34
CA LYS A 223 -6.50 18.77 -27.11
C LYS A 223 -6.04 20.21 -26.85
N LYS A 224 -6.91 21.09 -26.35
CA LYS A 224 -6.61 22.51 -26.11
C LYS A 224 -6.03 22.75 -24.72
N HIS A 225 -6.12 21.76 -23.84
CA HIS A 225 -5.72 21.92 -22.44
C HIS A 225 -4.22 21.76 -22.23
N GLU A 226 -3.68 22.59 -21.34
CA GLU A 226 -2.40 22.45 -20.67
C GLU A 226 -2.61 21.68 -19.35
N VAL A 227 -2.05 20.48 -19.26
CA VAL A 227 -2.19 19.58 -18.10
C VAL A 227 -0.91 19.61 -17.27
N LEU A 228 -1.05 19.77 -15.95
CA LEU A 228 0.00 19.54 -14.97
C LEU A 228 -0.26 18.22 -14.23
N ASP A 229 0.72 17.34 -14.18
CA ASP A 229 0.71 16.15 -13.33
C ASP A 229 1.76 16.28 -12.21
N ILE A 230 1.27 16.39 -10.98
CA ILE A 230 2.09 16.50 -9.78
C ILE A 230 2.40 15.09 -9.27
N GLY A 231 3.61 14.62 -9.55
CA GLY A 231 4.02 13.24 -9.24
C GLY A 231 3.84 12.30 -10.42
N CYS A 232 4.35 12.66 -11.61
CA CYS A 232 4.09 11.94 -12.87
C CYS A 232 4.70 10.52 -12.98
N GLY A 233 5.44 10.09 -11.96
CA GLY A 233 6.04 8.75 -11.87
C GLY A 233 6.91 8.41 -13.09
N TRP A 234 6.70 7.22 -13.64
CA TRP A 234 7.43 6.72 -14.82
C TRP A 234 6.85 7.18 -16.16
N GLY A 235 5.94 8.17 -16.17
CA GLY A 235 5.40 8.77 -17.39
C GLY A 235 4.29 7.99 -18.09
N GLY A 236 3.80 6.89 -17.50
CA GLY A 236 2.71 6.09 -18.08
C GLY A 236 1.42 6.88 -18.30
N PHE A 237 1.02 7.68 -17.30
CA PHE A 237 -0.14 8.57 -17.41
C PHE A 237 0.06 9.64 -18.50
N ALA A 238 1.23 10.28 -18.53
CA ALA A 238 1.58 11.30 -19.53
C ALA A 238 1.39 10.81 -20.97
N ILE A 239 1.94 9.62 -21.26
CA ILE A 239 1.87 9.01 -22.60
C ILE A 239 0.42 8.74 -23.00
N GLU A 240 -0.36 8.14 -22.12
CA GLU A 240 -1.74 7.79 -22.41
C GLU A 240 -2.66 9.02 -22.50
N ALA A 241 -2.47 10.03 -21.64
CA ALA A 241 -3.21 11.29 -21.69
C ALA A 241 -3.01 12.00 -23.03
N VAL A 242 -1.77 12.13 -23.49
CA VAL A 242 -1.46 12.78 -24.77
C VAL A 242 -1.92 11.93 -25.96
N LYS A 243 -1.78 10.60 -25.93
CA LYS A 243 -2.29 9.73 -27.00
C LYS A 243 -3.80 9.81 -27.17
N GLN A 244 -4.54 9.85 -26.06
CA GLN A 244 -6.00 9.84 -26.08
C GLN A 244 -6.59 11.21 -26.43
N THR A 245 -5.92 12.31 -26.06
CA THR A 245 -6.51 13.65 -26.14
C THR A 245 -5.76 14.64 -27.02
N GLY A 246 -4.47 14.43 -27.27
CA GLY A 246 -3.59 15.39 -27.96
C GLY A 246 -3.23 16.63 -27.14
N CYS A 247 -3.51 16.66 -25.84
CA CYS A 247 -3.23 17.79 -24.95
C CYS A 247 -1.73 18.14 -24.87
N LYS A 248 -1.43 19.30 -24.29
CA LYS A 248 -0.08 19.63 -23.82
C LYS A 248 0.05 19.21 -22.36
N TYR A 249 1.17 18.58 -22.03
CA TYR A 249 1.34 17.93 -20.74
C TYR A 249 2.68 18.31 -20.11
N THR A 250 2.65 18.74 -18.85
CA THR A 250 3.82 18.92 -17.99
C THR A 250 3.73 17.97 -16.81
N GLY A 251 4.65 17.02 -16.71
CA GLY A 251 4.77 16.12 -15.56
C GLY A 251 5.95 16.52 -14.68
N ILE A 252 5.76 16.52 -13.37
CA ILE A 252 6.85 16.78 -12.40
C ILE A 252 7.08 15.59 -11.47
N THR A 253 8.35 15.34 -11.15
CA THR A 253 8.76 14.32 -10.16
C THR A 253 9.96 14.81 -9.35
N LEU A 254 10.19 14.19 -8.20
CA LEU A 254 11.38 14.38 -7.37
C LEU A 254 12.43 13.27 -7.54
N SER A 255 12.12 12.22 -8.30
CA SER A 255 13.03 11.09 -8.58
C SER A 255 13.72 11.27 -9.93
N GLU A 256 15.05 11.26 -9.90
CA GLU A 256 15.89 11.28 -11.10
C GLU A 256 15.75 9.97 -11.90
N ALA A 257 15.59 8.83 -11.21
CA ALA A 257 15.42 7.53 -11.85
C ALA A 257 14.08 7.44 -12.60
N GLN A 258 13.00 7.97 -12.03
CA GLN A 258 11.69 8.08 -12.68
C GLN A 258 11.77 9.02 -13.88
N LEU A 259 12.34 10.21 -13.72
CA LEU A 259 12.45 11.19 -14.80
C LEU A 259 13.18 10.60 -16.01
N LYS A 260 14.36 10.02 -15.80
CA LYS A 260 15.17 9.42 -16.88
C LYS A 260 14.42 8.30 -17.60
N TYR A 261 13.66 7.48 -16.87
CA TYR A 261 12.85 6.43 -17.46
C TYR A 261 11.68 7.00 -18.28
N ALA A 262 10.97 7.98 -17.71
CA ALA A 262 9.83 8.63 -18.33
C ALA A 262 10.24 9.35 -19.63
N GLU A 263 11.33 10.10 -19.62
CA GLU A 263 11.89 10.76 -20.81
C GLU A 263 12.19 9.76 -21.93
N LYS A 264 12.83 8.63 -21.58
CA LYS A 264 13.08 7.56 -22.54
C LYS A 264 11.78 7.02 -23.11
N LYS A 265 10.78 6.73 -22.28
CA LYS A 265 9.48 6.20 -22.74
C LYS A 265 8.69 7.18 -23.60
N VAL A 266 8.71 8.46 -23.25
CA VAL A 266 8.10 9.54 -24.04
C VAL A 266 8.76 9.64 -25.42
N LYS A 267 10.10 9.58 -25.47
CA LYS A 267 10.85 9.58 -26.73
C LYS A 267 10.58 8.32 -27.55
N ASP A 268 10.60 7.14 -26.93
CA ASP A 268 10.27 5.86 -27.58
C ASP A 268 8.84 5.87 -28.16
N ALA A 269 7.92 6.64 -27.57
CA ALA A 269 6.55 6.85 -28.06
C ALA A 269 6.41 8.00 -29.09
N GLY A 270 7.46 8.79 -29.34
CA GLY A 270 7.44 9.93 -30.27
C GLY A 270 6.60 11.13 -29.79
N LEU A 271 6.45 11.32 -28.47
CA LEU A 271 5.55 12.34 -27.89
C LEU A 271 6.28 13.53 -27.25
N GLN A 272 7.59 13.67 -27.47
CA GLN A 272 8.41 14.71 -26.83
C GLN A 272 7.96 16.15 -27.14
N ASP A 273 7.24 16.38 -28.24
CA ASP A 273 6.75 17.71 -28.62
C ASP A 273 5.46 18.12 -27.86
N HIS A 274 4.85 17.18 -27.14
CA HIS A 274 3.62 17.37 -26.36
C HIS A 274 3.83 17.15 -24.86
N ILE A 275 4.87 16.42 -24.47
CA ILE A 275 5.13 16.05 -23.07
C ILE A 275 6.44 16.70 -22.61
N ARG A 276 6.34 17.60 -21.63
CA ARG A 276 7.47 18.15 -20.88
C ARG A 276 7.56 17.46 -19.53
N LEU A 277 8.74 16.98 -19.16
CA LEU A 277 8.99 16.36 -17.85
C LEU A 277 10.04 17.15 -17.10
N LEU A 278 9.84 17.39 -15.80
CA LEU A 278 10.73 18.20 -14.98
C LEU A 278 11.06 17.51 -13.66
N LEU A 279 12.34 17.59 -13.26
CA LEU A 279 12.77 17.29 -11.89
C LEU A 279 12.50 18.52 -11.02
N CYS A 280 11.32 18.62 -10.45
CA CYS A 280 10.84 19.84 -9.81
C CYS A 280 9.90 19.52 -8.65
N ASP A 281 10.01 20.28 -7.56
CA ASP A 281 8.99 20.30 -6.51
C ASP A 281 7.85 21.22 -6.92
N TYR A 282 6.60 20.79 -6.73
CA TYR A 282 5.42 21.57 -7.11
C TYR A 282 5.39 22.96 -6.45
N ARG A 283 5.97 23.08 -5.25
CA ARG A 283 6.08 24.35 -4.50
C ARG A 283 7.00 25.37 -5.16
N GLN A 284 7.78 24.96 -6.16
CA GLN A 284 8.72 25.80 -6.90
C GLN A 284 8.20 26.21 -8.28
N LEU A 285 7.01 25.73 -8.68
CA LEU A 285 6.41 26.13 -9.95
C LEU A 285 5.97 27.61 -9.89
N PRO A 286 6.30 28.41 -10.92
CA PRO A 286 5.95 29.83 -10.91
C PRO A 286 4.44 30.00 -11.12
N PRO A 287 3.74 30.77 -10.26
CA PRO A 287 2.29 30.97 -10.37
C PRO A 287 1.86 31.84 -11.56
N THR A 288 2.83 32.36 -12.31
CA THR A 288 2.60 33.11 -13.55
C THR A 288 2.17 32.22 -14.71
N TYR A 289 2.44 30.91 -14.66
CA TYR A 289 1.95 29.94 -15.63
C TYR A 289 0.73 29.22 -15.05
N LYS A 290 -0.34 29.13 -15.85
CA LYS A 290 -1.59 28.48 -15.45
C LYS A 290 -1.81 27.21 -16.25
N TYR A 291 -2.39 26.22 -15.61
CA TYR A 291 -2.78 24.95 -16.21
C TYR A 291 -4.29 24.82 -16.19
N ASP A 292 -4.85 24.33 -17.29
CA ASP A 292 -6.29 24.07 -17.40
C ASP A 292 -6.68 22.89 -16.53
N ARG A 293 -5.79 21.91 -16.36
CA ARG A 293 -6.03 20.69 -15.58
C ARG A 293 -4.84 20.39 -14.70
N ILE A 294 -5.10 20.05 -13.44
CA ILE A 294 -4.10 19.51 -12.53
C ILE A 294 -4.51 18.09 -12.14
N ILE A 295 -3.61 17.14 -12.29
CA ILE A 295 -3.75 15.76 -11.82
C ILE A 295 -2.71 15.52 -10.74
N SER A 296 -3.09 14.79 -9.69
CA SER A 296 -2.17 14.31 -8.66
C SER A 296 -2.64 12.93 -8.24
N CYS A 297 -1.89 11.88 -8.59
CA CYS A 297 -2.25 10.50 -8.30
C CYS A 297 -1.31 9.90 -7.24
N GLU A 298 -1.84 9.63 -6.05
CA GLU A 298 -1.15 8.98 -4.93
C GLU A 298 0.19 9.64 -4.56
N MET A 299 0.19 10.97 -4.61
CA MET A 299 1.32 11.83 -4.26
C MET A 299 1.15 12.47 -2.88
N ILE A 300 -0.08 12.83 -2.50
CA ILE A 300 -0.37 13.63 -1.29
C ILE A 300 -0.03 12.91 0.02
N GLU A 301 0.05 11.58 -0.02
CA GLU A 301 0.55 10.71 1.04
C GLU A 301 1.99 11.05 1.44
N HIS A 302 2.75 11.68 0.55
CA HIS A 302 4.13 12.12 0.79
C HIS A 302 4.25 13.62 1.11
N VAL A 303 3.14 14.36 1.16
CA VAL A 303 3.15 15.79 1.52
C VAL A 303 3.30 15.95 3.04
N GLY A 304 2.67 15.08 3.83
CA GLY A 304 2.68 15.18 5.29
C GLY A 304 1.57 16.08 5.83
N HIS A 305 1.15 15.83 7.07
CA HIS A 305 0.00 16.46 7.71
C HIS A 305 0.07 17.99 7.70
N GLU A 306 1.25 18.55 7.95
CA GLU A 306 1.50 19.98 8.15
C GLU A 306 1.48 20.81 6.87
N TYR A 307 1.58 20.16 5.70
CA TYR A 307 1.80 20.83 4.41
C TYR A 307 0.63 20.66 3.43
N MET A 308 -0.50 20.09 3.87
CA MET A 308 -1.65 19.86 2.98
C MET A 308 -2.32 21.17 2.57
N GLU A 309 -2.39 22.18 3.43
CA GLU A 309 -2.82 23.53 3.07
C GLU A 309 -1.92 24.13 1.99
N ASP A 310 -0.59 24.03 2.14
CA ASP A 310 0.38 24.52 1.15
C ASP A 310 0.20 23.82 -0.20
N PHE A 311 -0.09 22.52 -0.21
CA PHE A 311 -0.42 21.78 -1.42
C PHE A 311 -1.64 22.38 -2.14
N PHE A 312 -2.74 22.59 -1.43
CA PHE A 312 -3.94 23.17 -2.03
C PHE A 312 -3.74 24.64 -2.45
N GLY A 313 -2.97 25.42 -1.69
CA GLY A 313 -2.59 26.78 -2.06
C GLY A 313 -1.76 26.84 -3.34
N CYS A 314 -0.82 25.89 -3.52
CA CYS A 314 -0.08 25.76 -4.77
C CYS A 314 -1.01 25.42 -5.94
N CYS A 315 -1.91 24.43 -5.77
CA CYS A 315 -2.89 24.07 -6.79
C CYS A 315 -3.81 25.24 -7.17
N GLU A 316 -4.33 25.99 -6.19
CA GLU A 316 -5.12 27.22 -6.41
C GLU A 316 -4.34 28.24 -7.25
N SER A 317 -3.05 28.43 -6.93
CA SER A 317 -2.19 29.38 -7.62
C SER A 317 -1.78 28.94 -9.03
N LEU A 318 -1.85 27.65 -9.36
CA LEU A 318 -1.43 27.11 -10.66
C LEU A 318 -2.62 26.80 -11.58
N LEU A 319 -3.83 26.64 -11.06
CA LEU A 319 -5.00 26.29 -11.84
C LEU A 319 -5.62 27.53 -12.52
N ALA A 320 -5.86 27.45 -13.83
CA ALA A 320 -6.61 28.44 -14.60
C ALA A 320 -8.04 28.62 -14.03
N GLU A 321 -8.70 29.75 -14.30
CA GLU A 321 -9.97 30.13 -13.65
C GLU A 321 -11.07 29.05 -13.83
N ASP A 322 -11.19 28.50 -15.04
CA ASP A 322 -12.13 27.43 -15.43
C ASP A 322 -11.53 26.01 -15.32
N GLY A 323 -10.38 25.89 -14.66
CA GLY A 323 -9.67 24.63 -14.54
C GLY A 323 -10.28 23.63 -13.56
N LEU A 324 -9.84 22.37 -13.67
CA LEU A 324 -10.21 21.26 -12.78
C LEU A 324 -8.95 20.65 -12.14
N LEU A 325 -9.06 20.31 -10.85
CA LEU A 325 -8.08 19.52 -10.13
C LEU A 325 -8.65 18.12 -9.87
N VAL A 326 -7.93 17.08 -10.26
CA VAL A 326 -8.26 15.69 -9.92
C VAL A 326 -7.18 15.13 -9.00
N LEU A 327 -7.61 14.71 -7.82
CA LEU A 327 -6.76 14.12 -6.79
C LEU A 327 -7.16 12.68 -6.55
N GLN A 328 -6.23 11.74 -6.72
CA GLN A 328 -6.35 10.36 -6.23
C GLN A 328 -5.44 10.16 -5.02
N PHE A 329 -5.95 9.56 -3.94
CA PHE A 329 -5.15 9.34 -2.73
C PHE A 329 -5.66 8.20 -1.85
N ILE A 330 -4.73 7.45 -1.27
CA ILE A 330 -4.97 6.49 -0.21
C ILE A 330 -5.38 7.26 1.06
N SER A 331 -6.40 6.75 1.75
CA SER A 331 -6.95 7.36 2.95
C SER A 331 -7.03 6.39 4.12
N ILE A 332 -7.03 6.96 5.31
CA ILE A 332 -7.38 6.27 6.54
C ILE A 332 -8.70 6.84 7.10
N PRO A 333 -9.57 6.02 7.72
CA PRO A 333 -10.79 6.51 8.37
C PRO A 333 -10.50 7.62 9.39
N ASP A 334 -11.38 8.63 9.45
CA ASP A 334 -11.22 9.82 10.28
C ASP A 334 -11.00 9.52 11.77
N GLU A 335 -11.71 8.53 12.30
CA GLU A 335 -11.56 8.08 13.69
C GLU A 335 -10.15 7.60 14.03
N ARG A 336 -9.39 7.10 13.05
CA ARG A 336 -8.03 6.56 13.21
C ARG A 336 -6.95 7.56 12.84
N TYR A 337 -7.29 8.64 12.15
CA TYR A 337 -6.32 9.56 11.56
C TYR A 337 -5.37 10.17 12.59
N ASN A 338 -5.89 10.66 13.71
CA ASN A 338 -5.07 11.32 14.74
C ASN A 338 -4.07 10.35 15.40
N GLU A 339 -4.47 9.11 15.64
CA GLU A 339 -3.58 8.09 16.18
C GLU A 339 -2.54 7.66 15.14
N TYR A 340 -2.96 7.43 13.90
CA TYR A 340 -2.10 7.01 12.80
C TYR A 340 -1.01 8.04 12.49
N ARG A 341 -1.35 9.34 12.41
CA ARG A 341 -0.35 10.37 12.10
C ARG A 341 0.70 10.54 13.21
N GLN A 342 0.39 10.13 14.44
CA GLN A 342 1.29 10.26 15.60
C GLN A 342 2.08 8.97 15.90
N SER A 343 1.79 7.87 15.21
CA SER A 343 2.45 6.58 15.41
C SER A 343 3.42 6.25 14.26
N SER A 344 4.38 5.37 14.54
CA SER A 344 5.18 4.73 13.50
C SER A 344 4.72 3.29 13.34
N ASP A 345 4.51 2.88 12.10
CA ASP A 345 4.06 1.55 11.70
C ASP A 345 5.06 0.91 10.74
N PHE A 346 4.76 -0.31 10.30
CA PHE A 346 5.56 -1.03 9.32
C PHE A 346 5.81 -0.19 8.04
N ILE A 347 4.80 0.51 7.54
CA ILE A 347 4.90 1.27 6.29
C ILE A 347 5.90 2.42 6.44
N LYS A 348 5.79 3.23 7.50
CA LYS A 348 6.71 4.36 7.74
C LYS A 348 8.14 3.89 8.04
N GLU A 349 8.31 2.72 8.65
CA GLU A 349 9.63 2.21 8.98
C GLU A 349 10.36 1.55 7.82
N TYR A 350 9.66 0.73 7.03
CA TYR A 350 10.24 -0.16 6.03
C TYR A 350 10.03 0.29 4.58
N ILE A 351 8.89 0.90 4.25
CA ILE A 351 8.47 1.10 2.85
C ILE A 351 8.50 2.58 2.45
N PHE A 352 7.73 3.41 3.15
CA PHE A 352 7.55 4.84 2.85
C PHE A 352 7.91 5.73 4.05
N PRO A 353 9.22 5.95 4.31
CA PRO A 353 9.68 6.91 5.30
C PRO A 353 9.08 8.32 5.10
N GLY A 354 8.40 8.85 6.11
CA GLY A 354 7.78 10.18 6.04
C GLY A 354 6.38 10.20 5.40
N GLY A 355 5.89 9.05 4.95
CA GLY A 355 4.51 8.91 4.47
C GLY A 355 3.49 9.19 5.58
N CYS A 356 2.41 9.87 5.21
CA CYS A 356 1.28 10.18 6.07
C CYS A 356 -0.01 10.14 5.25
N LEU A 357 -0.72 9.01 5.34
CA LEU A 357 -2.07 8.89 4.78
C LEU A 357 -3.00 9.96 5.38
N PRO A 358 -3.68 10.78 4.56
CA PRO A 358 -4.72 11.69 5.04
C PRO A 358 -6.01 10.93 5.39
N SER A 359 -6.92 11.61 6.07
CA SER A 359 -8.34 11.25 6.07
C SER A 359 -9.13 12.14 5.10
N LEU A 360 -10.35 11.72 4.77
CA LEU A 360 -11.20 12.50 3.86
C LEU A 360 -11.52 13.88 4.46
N SER A 361 -11.84 13.97 5.76
CA SER A 361 -12.10 15.29 6.38
C SER A 361 -10.85 16.17 6.42
N ARG A 362 -9.67 15.59 6.58
CA ARG A 362 -8.41 16.34 6.55
C ARG A 362 -8.19 16.99 5.19
N ILE A 363 -8.41 16.25 4.10
CA ILE A 363 -8.25 16.74 2.73
C ILE A 363 -9.22 17.89 2.46
N THR A 364 -10.50 17.70 2.75
CA THR A 364 -11.51 18.73 2.50
C THR A 364 -11.32 19.96 3.39
N ALA A 365 -10.84 19.79 4.63
CA ALA A 365 -10.49 20.91 5.50
C ALA A 365 -9.28 21.72 4.97
N ALA A 366 -8.21 21.04 4.52
CA ALA A 366 -7.04 21.72 3.94
C ALA A 366 -7.42 22.48 2.66
N MET A 367 -8.20 21.83 1.78
CA MET A 367 -8.76 22.44 0.58
C MET A 367 -9.54 23.70 0.93
N ALA A 368 -10.53 23.61 1.83
CA ALA A 368 -11.37 24.74 2.19
C ALA A 368 -10.59 25.90 2.85
N SER A 369 -9.50 25.60 3.56
CA SER A 369 -8.66 26.60 4.21
C SER A 369 -7.73 27.35 3.27
N ALA A 370 -7.31 26.74 2.16
CA ALA A 370 -6.21 27.24 1.32
C ALA A 370 -6.61 27.55 -0.12
N SER A 371 -7.86 27.32 -0.51
CA SER A 371 -8.33 27.47 -1.88
C SER A 371 -9.80 27.90 -1.95
N ARG A 372 -10.24 28.30 -3.14
CA ARG A 372 -11.66 28.55 -3.46
C ARG A 372 -12.33 27.29 -3.99
N PHE A 373 -11.68 26.14 -3.89
CA PHE A 373 -12.19 24.92 -4.50
C PHE A 373 -13.45 24.38 -3.83
N SER A 374 -14.29 23.76 -4.64
CA SER A 374 -15.46 22.98 -4.25
C SER A 374 -15.36 21.56 -4.81
N VAL A 375 -15.84 20.58 -4.05
CA VAL A 375 -15.91 19.19 -4.49
C VAL A 375 -17.04 19.04 -5.51
N GLU A 376 -16.71 18.54 -6.68
CA GLU A 376 -17.67 18.23 -7.76
C GLU A 376 -18.02 16.74 -7.76
N LEU A 377 -17.00 15.87 -7.66
CA LEU A 377 -17.18 14.43 -7.67
C LEU A 377 -16.26 13.79 -6.63
N LEU A 378 -16.76 12.73 -5.99
CA LEU A 378 -15.99 11.86 -5.10
C LEU A 378 -16.34 10.41 -5.40
N ALA A 379 -15.33 9.60 -5.71
CA ALA A 379 -15.44 8.15 -5.85
C ALA A 379 -14.46 7.45 -4.89
N ASN A 380 -14.88 6.37 -4.25
CA ASN A 380 -14.01 5.51 -3.45
C ASN A 380 -13.69 4.23 -4.23
N ILE A 381 -12.43 4.07 -4.61
CA ILE A 381 -11.92 2.92 -5.36
C ILE A 381 -11.09 1.96 -4.49
N GLY A 382 -11.10 2.11 -3.15
CA GLY A 382 -10.20 1.38 -2.24
C GLY A 382 -10.21 -0.15 -2.39
N ILE A 383 -11.35 -0.76 -2.74
CA ILE A 383 -11.39 -2.22 -2.96
C ILE A 383 -10.61 -2.67 -4.19
N HIS A 384 -10.45 -1.81 -5.20
CA HIS A 384 -9.63 -2.12 -6.37
C HIS A 384 -8.13 -2.13 -6.04
N TYR A 385 -7.71 -1.40 -5.01
CA TYR A 385 -6.34 -1.44 -4.51
C TYR A 385 -6.00 -2.82 -3.92
N TYR A 386 -6.95 -3.47 -3.23
CA TYR A 386 -6.76 -4.86 -2.80
C TYR A 386 -6.39 -5.75 -3.99
N GLN A 387 -7.15 -5.69 -5.08
CA GLN A 387 -6.87 -6.51 -6.27
C GLN A 387 -5.55 -6.12 -6.95
N THR A 388 -5.24 -4.82 -7.01
CA THR A 388 -3.96 -4.31 -7.50
C THR A 388 -2.78 -4.96 -6.75
N LEU A 389 -2.85 -4.99 -5.41
CA LEU A 389 -1.82 -5.60 -4.56
C LEU A 389 -1.74 -7.12 -4.72
N ARG A 390 -2.86 -7.81 -4.99
CA ARG A 390 -2.84 -9.24 -5.33
C ARG A 390 -2.09 -9.49 -6.64
N CYS A 391 -2.34 -8.67 -7.67
CA CYS A 391 -1.62 -8.76 -8.94
C CYS A 391 -0.12 -8.49 -8.77
N TRP A 392 0.25 -7.43 -8.05
CA TRP A 392 1.65 -7.11 -7.77
C TRP A 392 2.35 -8.25 -7.01
N ARG A 393 1.73 -8.77 -5.95
CA ARG A 393 2.30 -9.89 -5.20
C ARG A 393 2.47 -11.13 -6.07
N LYS A 394 1.48 -11.45 -6.90
CA LYS A 394 1.56 -12.59 -7.84
C LYS A 394 2.76 -12.43 -8.77
N ASN A 395 2.84 -11.30 -9.47
CA ASN A 395 3.92 -11.02 -10.42
C ASN A 395 5.30 -11.02 -9.72
N PHE A 396 5.39 -10.42 -8.52
CA PHE A 396 6.59 -10.40 -7.70
C PHE A 396 7.05 -11.81 -7.33
N THR A 397 6.12 -12.67 -6.91
CA THR A 397 6.40 -14.07 -6.53
C THR A 397 6.86 -14.88 -7.75
N GLU A 398 6.20 -14.72 -8.89
CA GLU A 398 6.58 -15.40 -10.14
C GLU A 398 7.95 -14.95 -10.67
N ASN A 399 8.34 -13.69 -10.41
CA ASN A 399 9.63 -13.14 -10.82
C ASN A 399 10.71 -13.17 -9.72
N ARG A 400 10.48 -13.88 -8.61
CA ARG A 400 11.38 -13.96 -7.46
C ARG A 400 12.84 -14.26 -7.83
N SER A 401 13.07 -15.24 -8.72
CA SER A 401 14.43 -15.60 -9.15
C SER A 401 15.14 -14.45 -9.87
N LYS A 402 14.39 -13.64 -10.65
CA LYS A 402 14.94 -12.45 -11.31
C LYS A 402 15.25 -11.35 -10.29
N ILE A 403 14.40 -11.18 -9.28
CA ILE A 403 14.63 -10.22 -8.18
C ILE A 403 15.93 -10.56 -7.43
N ILE A 404 16.17 -11.83 -7.13
CA ILE A 404 17.44 -12.27 -6.51
C ILE A 404 18.63 -12.00 -7.44
N ALA A 405 18.47 -12.25 -8.74
CA ALA A 405 19.52 -11.98 -9.72
C ALA A 405 19.87 -10.47 -9.84
N LEU A 406 18.95 -9.57 -9.49
CA LEU A 406 19.22 -8.13 -9.37
C LEU A 406 20.00 -7.75 -8.09
N GLY A 407 20.28 -8.71 -7.19
CA GLY A 407 21.05 -8.51 -5.97
C GLY A 407 20.21 -8.29 -4.70
N PHE A 408 18.88 -8.46 -4.77
CA PHE A 408 18.01 -8.35 -3.60
C PHE A 408 17.97 -9.67 -2.82
N ASP A 409 18.16 -9.58 -1.50
CA ASP A 409 18.22 -10.76 -0.64
C ASP A 409 16.84 -11.27 -0.19
N GLU A 410 16.88 -12.38 0.53
CA GLU A 410 15.69 -13.03 1.10
C GLU A 410 14.94 -12.17 2.12
N LYS A 411 15.63 -11.28 2.84
CA LYS A 411 14.99 -10.37 3.79
C LYS A 411 14.19 -9.31 3.04
N PHE A 412 14.77 -8.73 2.00
CA PHE A 412 14.10 -7.78 1.12
C PHE A 412 12.83 -8.38 0.51
N ILE A 413 12.91 -9.63 0.02
CA ILE A 413 11.75 -10.35 -0.53
C ILE A 413 10.64 -10.47 0.53
N ARG A 414 10.96 -10.93 1.74
CA ARG A 414 9.97 -11.03 2.83
C ARG A 414 9.44 -9.67 3.28
N THR A 415 10.23 -8.61 3.25
CA THR A 415 9.76 -7.25 3.52
C THR A 415 8.70 -6.82 2.50
N TRP A 416 8.92 -7.10 1.21
CA TRP A 416 7.96 -6.75 0.15
C TRP A 416 6.71 -7.65 0.15
N GLU A 417 6.86 -8.95 0.43
CA GLU A 417 5.72 -9.84 0.64
C GLU A 417 4.84 -9.37 1.81
N TYR A 418 5.48 -8.97 2.93
CA TYR A 418 4.78 -8.41 4.09
C TYR A 418 4.07 -7.11 3.71
N TYR A 419 4.72 -6.22 2.96
CA TYR A 419 4.12 -4.98 2.48
C TYR A 419 2.84 -5.22 1.67
N PHE A 420 2.90 -6.08 0.66
CA PHE A 420 1.74 -6.35 -0.18
C PHE A 420 0.57 -6.92 0.63
N GLU A 421 0.82 -7.88 1.51
CA GLU A 421 -0.23 -8.52 2.31
C GLU A 421 -0.79 -7.59 3.40
N TYR A 422 0.07 -6.78 4.02
CA TYR A 422 -0.32 -5.81 5.04
C TYR A 422 -1.27 -4.75 4.45
N CYS A 423 -0.90 -4.16 3.31
CA CYS A 423 -1.76 -3.21 2.61
C CYS A 423 -3.02 -3.87 2.05
N ALA A 424 -2.91 -5.07 1.48
CA ALA A 424 -4.05 -5.79 0.93
C ALA A 424 -5.12 -6.05 2.01
N ALA A 425 -4.72 -6.46 3.21
CA ALA A 425 -5.63 -6.60 4.35
C ALA A 425 -6.31 -5.28 4.72
N GLY A 426 -5.56 -4.17 4.74
CA GLY A 426 -6.09 -2.83 4.99
C GLY A 426 -7.23 -2.45 4.04
N PHE A 427 -7.02 -2.61 2.73
CA PHE A 427 -8.04 -2.33 1.72
C PHE A 427 -9.20 -3.33 1.72
N LYS A 428 -8.91 -4.63 1.82
CA LYS A 428 -9.95 -5.70 1.86
C LYS A 428 -10.90 -5.53 3.05
N SER A 429 -10.36 -5.10 4.19
CA SER A 429 -11.13 -4.81 5.40
C SER A 429 -11.77 -3.42 5.42
N ARG A 430 -11.56 -2.58 4.39
CA ARG A 430 -12.00 -1.17 4.33
C ARG A 430 -11.46 -0.30 5.48
N THR A 431 -10.36 -0.72 6.08
CA THR A 431 -9.65 0.07 7.10
C THR A 431 -8.62 1.02 6.48
N LEU A 432 -8.46 0.92 5.16
CA LEU A 432 -7.91 1.92 4.24
C LEU A 432 -8.94 2.14 3.13
N GLY A 433 -8.98 3.36 2.60
CA GLY A 433 -9.72 3.71 1.38
C GLY A 433 -8.78 4.28 0.32
N ASP A 434 -9.29 4.51 -0.87
CA ASP A 434 -8.60 5.24 -1.93
C ASP A 434 -9.63 6.07 -2.67
N TYR A 435 -9.47 7.39 -2.69
CA TYR A 435 -10.46 8.31 -3.21
C TYR A 435 -9.95 9.00 -4.46
N GLN A 436 -10.80 9.08 -5.48
CA GLN A 436 -10.66 10.01 -6.60
C GLN A 436 -11.63 11.17 -6.39
N ILE A 437 -11.11 12.39 -6.33
CA ILE A 437 -11.90 13.60 -6.10
C ILE A 437 -11.64 14.60 -7.22
N VAL A 438 -12.71 15.15 -7.78
CA VAL A 438 -12.67 16.28 -8.71
C VAL A 438 -13.03 17.55 -7.93
N PHE A 439 -12.15 18.54 -8.04
CA PHE A 439 -12.32 19.87 -7.49
C PHE A 439 -12.45 20.89 -8.61
N THR A 440 -13.32 21.87 -8.41
CA THR A 440 -13.57 23.01 -9.32
C THR A 440 -13.73 24.29 -8.51
N ARG A 441 -14.03 25.42 -9.16
CA ARG A 441 -14.38 26.68 -8.48
C ARG A 441 -15.88 26.99 -8.59
N PRO A 442 -16.46 27.70 -7.59
CA PRO A 442 -17.78 28.29 -7.72
C PRO A 442 -17.91 29.13 -8.99
N GLY A 443 -18.96 28.88 -9.78
CA GLY A 443 -19.23 29.61 -11.02
C GLY A 443 -18.53 29.07 -12.27
N ASN A 444 -17.80 27.95 -12.20
CA ASN A 444 -17.18 27.31 -13.36
C ASN A 444 -18.20 26.57 -14.26
N VAL A 445 -19.19 27.30 -14.78
CA VAL A 445 -20.24 26.73 -15.65
C VAL A 445 -19.67 26.28 -16.99
N ALA A 446 -18.58 26.89 -17.45
CA ALA A 446 -17.94 26.55 -18.73
C ALA A 446 -17.48 25.08 -18.78
N ALA A 447 -16.80 24.61 -17.72
CA ALA A 447 -16.34 23.23 -17.59
C ALA A 447 -17.49 22.21 -17.56
N PHE A 448 -18.70 22.64 -17.16
CA PHE A 448 -19.90 21.80 -17.00
C PHE A 448 -21.08 22.21 -17.90
N SER A 449 -20.79 22.89 -19.02
CA SER A 449 -21.79 23.44 -19.93
C SER A 449 -22.78 22.42 -20.51
N ASN A 450 -22.43 21.13 -20.50
CA ASN A 450 -23.37 20.03 -20.74
C ASN A 450 -23.61 19.25 -19.43
N SER A 451 -24.68 19.61 -18.71
CA SER A 451 -25.02 19.00 -17.41
C SER A 451 -25.41 17.52 -17.49
N TYR A 452 -25.67 16.99 -18.70
CA TYR A 452 -26.08 15.60 -18.92
C TYR A 452 -24.91 14.68 -19.36
N GLN A 453 -23.75 15.23 -19.69
CA GLN A 453 -22.50 14.47 -19.71
C GLN A 453 -21.97 14.44 -18.28
N SER A 454 -22.38 13.44 -17.51
CA SER A 454 -21.90 13.22 -16.16
C SER A 454 -20.39 12.98 -16.18
N VAL A 455 -19.69 13.49 -15.16
CA VAL A 455 -18.36 12.99 -14.84
C VAL A 455 -18.52 11.49 -14.54
N PRO A 456 -17.73 10.59 -15.15
CA PRO A 456 -17.94 9.16 -14.97
C PRO A 456 -17.93 8.83 -13.49
N SER A 457 -19.05 8.30 -13.00
CA SER A 457 -19.03 7.58 -11.74
C SER A 457 -18.28 6.29 -12.04
N GLY A 458 -17.27 5.90 -11.25
CA GLY A 458 -16.51 4.65 -11.44
C GLY A 458 -17.34 3.37 -11.32
N VAL A 459 -18.67 3.47 -11.46
CA VAL A 459 -19.71 2.47 -11.28
C VAL A 459 -20.74 2.60 -12.42
N ASP A 460 -20.31 2.77 -13.66
CA ASP A 460 -21.27 2.58 -14.77
C ASP A 460 -21.62 1.08 -14.84
N SER A 461 -22.86 0.84 -14.47
CA SER A 461 -23.61 -0.41 -14.46
C SER A 461 -23.32 -1.25 -15.71
N VAL A 462 -23.17 -2.55 -15.45
CA VAL A 462 -23.30 -3.62 -16.45
C VAL A 462 -24.41 -3.25 -17.44
N PRO A 463 -24.16 -3.22 -18.76
CA PRO A 463 -25.25 -3.12 -19.71
C PRO A 463 -26.16 -4.31 -19.46
N ASP A 464 -27.43 -4.06 -19.10
CA ASP A 464 -28.45 -5.10 -19.07
C ASP A 464 -28.37 -5.85 -20.40
N GLY A 465 -27.94 -7.11 -20.33
CA GLY A 465 -27.97 -7.99 -21.47
C GLY A 465 -29.41 -8.14 -21.90
N ASP A 466 -29.65 -7.95 -23.20
CA ASP A 466 -30.93 -8.16 -23.86
C ASP A 466 -31.62 -9.44 -23.36
N THR A 467 -32.61 -9.29 -22.48
CA THR A 467 -33.64 -10.31 -22.29
C THR A 467 -34.74 -10.01 -23.30
N GLU A 468 -34.69 -10.69 -24.45
CA GLU A 468 -35.86 -10.83 -25.31
C GLU A 468 -37.00 -11.51 -24.51
N PRO A 469 -38.25 -11.04 -24.62
CA PRO A 469 -39.37 -11.72 -24.02
C PRO A 469 -39.80 -12.89 -24.91
N SER A 470 -39.52 -14.12 -24.48
CA SER A 470 -40.17 -15.31 -25.04
C SER A 470 -41.58 -15.44 -24.48
N TYR A 471 -42.56 -15.39 -25.38
CA TYR A 471 -43.98 -15.71 -25.17
C TYR A 471 -44.21 -17.14 -24.66
#